data_AF-A0A7V6L2D9-F1
#
_entry.id   AF-A0A7V6L2D9-F1
#
_cell.length_a   1.000
_cell.length_b   1.000
_cell.length_c   1.000
_cell.angle_alpha   90.00
_cell.angle_beta   90.00
_cell.angle_gamma   90.00
#
_symmetry.space_group_name_H-M   'P 1'
#
loop_
_entity.id
_entity.type
_entity.pdbx_description
1 polymer ?
#
loop_
_entity_poly.entity_id
_entity_poly.type
_entity_poly.pdbx_seq_one_letter_code
_entity_poly.pdbx_strand_id
1 'polypeptide(L)'
;MAIKKRDQEQKSKLMEVLTTEYKWENLLLGFLAIASAALSMMIINKTLKIDASFPILGTENNGIIFAWFLLAISLIGLLLVLFPFLQAAFPEIKKIAWPSKNKFIENSAKTLIYTVVLTLILFLFDFLIIQTLGRIIGN
;
A
#
# COMPACT_ATOMS: atom_id res chain seq x y z
N MET A 1 24.98 -11.52 46.11
CA MET A 1 23.72 -11.67 45.34
C MET A 1 23.02 -10.31 45.37
N ALA A 2 22.96 -9.59 44.24
CA ALA A 2 22.25 -8.32 44.15
C ALA A 2 21.34 -8.38 42.91
N ILE A 3 20.04 -8.41 43.17
CA ILE A 3 18.98 -8.63 42.20
C ILE A 3 18.86 -7.37 41.35
N LYS A 4 19.19 -7.49 40.07
CA LYS A 4 19.01 -6.46 39.06
C LYS A 4 17.51 -6.33 38.77
N LYS A 5 16.87 -5.26 39.26
CA LYS A 5 15.51 -4.87 38.87
C LYS A 5 15.45 -4.72 37.35
N ARG A 6 14.79 -5.66 36.69
CA ARG A 6 14.37 -5.56 35.28
C ARG A 6 12.86 -5.36 35.28
N ASP A 7 12.44 -4.12 35.45
CA ASP A 7 11.11 -3.66 35.06
C ASP A 7 11.30 -2.31 34.36
N GLN A 8 11.77 -2.37 33.12
CA GLN A 8 11.54 -1.31 32.16
C GLN A 8 10.58 -1.91 31.14
N GLU A 9 9.30 -1.53 31.29
CA GLU A 9 8.26 -1.82 30.33
C GLU A 9 8.78 -1.55 28.92
N GLN A 10 8.73 -2.57 28.07
CA GLN A 10 8.98 -2.44 26.64
C GLN A 10 7.87 -1.59 26.03
N LYS A 11 7.96 -0.27 26.17
CA LYS A 11 7.15 0.62 25.33
C LYS A 11 7.48 0.29 23.89
N SER A 12 6.43 0.04 23.10
CA SER A 12 6.56 -0.33 21.69
C SER A 12 7.44 0.71 21.00
N LYS A 13 8.62 0.29 20.51
CA LYS A 13 9.57 1.18 19.81
C LYS A 13 8.90 1.94 18.66
N LEU A 14 7.85 1.37 18.08
CA LEU A 14 7.03 2.02 17.06
C LEU A 14 6.29 3.24 17.63
N MET A 15 5.72 3.14 18.83
CA MET A 15 5.01 4.26 19.47
C MET A 15 5.98 5.36 19.91
N GLU A 16 7.15 4.98 20.40
CA GLU A 16 8.21 5.93 20.77
C GLU A 16 8.69 6.70 19.54
N VAL A 17 9.01 6.01 18.44
CA VAL A 17 9.40 6.61 17.15
C VAL A 17 8.28 7.49 16.58
N LEU A 18 7.03 7.03 16.57
CA LEU A 18 5.88 7.81 16.08
C LEU A 18 5.61 9.08 16.90
N THR A 19 5.96 9.09 18.20
CA THR A 19 5.66 10.24 19.07
C THR A 19 6.84 11.20 19.21
N THR A 20 8.08 10.72 19.09
CA THR A 20 9.28 11.55 19.29
C THR A 20 9.90 12.06 18.00
N GLU A 21 9.79 11.33 16.88
CA GLU A 21 10.36 11.75 15.59
C GLU A 21 9.32 12.39 14.67
N TYR A 22 8.04 12.04 14.79
CA TYR A 22 6.99 12.51 13.90
C TYR A 22 6.15 13.58 14.56
N LYS A 23 6.27 14.81 14.06
CA LYS A 23 5.30 15.87 14.37
C LYS A 23 3.92 15.37 13.96
N TRP A 24 2.97 15.31 14.89
CA TRP A 24 1.57 14.98 14.63
C TRP A 24 0.98 15.78 13.47
N GLU A 25 1.46 17.00 13.27
CA GLU A 25 1.19 17.86 12.12
C GLU A 25 1.44 17.15 10.79
N ASN A 26 2.56 16.43 10.63
CA ASN A 26 2.92 15.73 9.39
C ASN A 26 2.01 14.52 9.14
N LEU A 27 1.62 13.80 10.19
CA LEU A 27 0.68 12.68 10.08
C LEU A 27 -0.71 13.18 9.67
N LEU A 28 -1.18 14.28 10.27
CA LEU A 28 -2.44 14.91 9.90
C LEU A 28 -2.40 15.43 8.46
N LEU A 29 -1.31 16.10 8.06
CA LEU A 29 -1.10 16.56 6.70
C LEU A 29 -1.10 15.41 5.70
N GLY A 30 -0.48 14.27 6.04
CA GLY A 30 -0.49 13.06 5.22
C GLY A 30 -1.89 12.50 5.02
N PHE A 31 -2.66 12.40 6.10
CA PHE A 31 -4.06 11.96 6.03
C PHE A 31 -4.91 12.91 5.18
N LEU A 32 -4.78 14.22 5.39
CA LEU A 32 -5.50 15.25 4.61
C LEU A 32 -5.11 15.21 3.14
N ALA A 33 -3.84 14.98 2.82
CA ALA A 33 -3.36 14.83 1.46
C ALA A 33 -3.98 13.60 0.78
N ILE A 34 -4.00 12.44 1.45
CA ILE A 34 -4.62 11.22 0.93
C ILE A 34 -6.13 11.41 0.71
N ALA A 35 -6.83 11.97 1.69
CA ALA A 35 -8.27 12.23 1.57
C ALA A 35 -8.58 13.21 0.43
N SER A 36 -7.79 14.28 0.31
CA SER A 36 -7.94 15.27 -0.77
C SER A 36 -7.65 14.68 -2.15
N ALA A 37 -6.64 13.81 -2.27
CA ALA A 37 -6.32 13.10 -3.51
C ALA A 37 -7.46 12.16 -3.92
N ALA A 38 -8.04 11.43 -2.96
CA ALA A 38 -9.18 10.54 -3.20
C ALA A 38 -10.41 11.34 -3.67
N LEU A 39 -10.75 12.43 -2.99
CA LEU A 39 -11.87 13.30 -3.35
C LEU A 39 -11.67 13.92 -4.75
N SER A 40 -10.46 14.40 -5.04
CA SER A 40 -10.10 14.91 -6.37
C SER A 40 -10.33 13.87 -7.46
N MET A 41 -9.82 12.65 -7.29
CA MET A 41 -10.02 11.56 -8.26
C MET A 41 -11.48 11.20 -8.46
N MET A 42 -12.28 11.19 -7.39
CA MET A 42 -13.72 10.93 -7.48
C MET A 42 -14.46 12.02 -8.25
N ILE A 43 -14.04 13.28 -8.17
CA ILE A 43 -14.60 14.38 -8.96
C ILE A 43 -14.16 14.24 -10.44
N ILE A 44 -12.88 13.93 -10.69
CA ILE A 44 -12.34 13.73 -12.05
C ILE A 44 -13.06 12.57 -12.77
N ASN A 45 -13.32 11.47 -12.07
CA ASN A 45 -14.04 10.30 -12.62
C ASN A 45 -15.56 10.48 -12.65
N LYS A 46 -16.07 11.67 -12.30
CA LYS A 46 -17.52 12.01 -12.28
C LYS A 46 -18.36 11.16 -11.31
N THR A 47 -17.73 10.44 -10.38
CA THR A 47 -18.40 9.70 -9.29
C THR A 47 -19.01 10.67 -8.28
N LEU A 48 -18.28 11.74 -7.96
CA LEU A 48 -18.78 12.88 -7.18
C LEU A 48 -18.99 14.06 -8.12
N LYS A 49 -20.15 14.72 -8.02
CA LYS A 49 -20.46 15.95 -8.75
C LYS A 49 -20.61 17.10 -7.76
N ILE A 50 -20.03 18.23 -8.12
CA ILE A 50 -20.25 19.48 -7.38
C ILE A 50 -21.60 20.03 -7.82
N ASP A 51 -22.41 20.44 -6.85
CA ASP A 51 -23.73 21.01 -7.13
C ASP A 51 -23.59 22.31 -7.95
N ALA A 52 -24.48 22.52 -8.92
CA ALA A 52 -24.44 23.69 -9.80
C ALA A 52 -24.71 25.01 -9.06
N SER A 53 -25.38 24.95 -7.91
CA SER A 53 -25.60 26.11 -7.04
C SER A 53 -24.38 26.48 -6.19
N PHE A 54 -23.32 25.65 -6.19
CA PHE A 54 -22.13 25.90 -5.41
C PHE A 54 -21.33 27.07 -6.01
N PRO A 55 -20.99 28.12 -5.22
CA PRO A 55 -20.29 29.29 -5.73
C PRO A 55 -18.97 28.93 -6.41
N ILE A 56 -18.75 29.47 -7.62
CA ILE A 56 -17.50 29.39 -8.41
C ILE A 56 -17.15 27.99 -8.95
N LEU A 57 -17.31 26.94 -8.15
CA LEU A 57 -16.96 25.56 -8.51
C LEU A 57 -18.12 24.79 -9.17
N GLY A 58 -19.37 25.22 -8.96
CA GLY A 58 -20.56 24.65 -9.61
C GLY A 58 -20.74 25.08 -11.07
N THR A 59 -19.95 26.07 -11.52
CA THR A 59 -20.05 26.63 -12.87
C THR A 59 -19.25 25.78 -13.86
N GLU A 60 -19.93 25.31 -14.92
CA GLU A 60 -19.37 24.56 -16.07
C GLU A 60 -18.15 23.68 -15.73
N ASN A 61 -16.97 24.03 -16.25
CA ASN A 61 -15.76 23.22 -16.17
C ASN A 61 -14.89 23.55 -14.93
N ASN A 62 -15.30 24.53 -14.11
CA ASN A 62 -14.51 25.00 -12.97
C ASN A 62 -14.33 23.93 -11.90
N GLY A 63 -15.33 23.07 -11.69
CA GLY A 63 -15.24 21.95 -10.75
C GLY A 63 -14.17 20.93 -11.14
N ILE A 64 -13.99 20.69 -12.45
CA ILE A 64 -12.96 19.78 -12.96
C ILE A 64 -11.57 20.41 -12.84
N ILE A 65 -11.45 21.71 -13.14
CA ILE A 65 -10.20 22.46 -12.98
C ILE A 65 -9.77 22.44 -11.51
N PHE A 66 -10.69 22.71 -10.59
CA PHE A 66 -10.43 22.63 -9.15
C PHE A 66 -9.95 21.25 -8.73
N ALA A 67 -10.58 20.17 -9.21
CA ALA A 67 -10.17 18.82 -8.87
C ALA A 67 -8.72 18.54 -9.29
N TRP A 68 -8.30 18.96 -10.48
CA TRP A 68 -6.91 18.82 -10.93
C TRP A 68 -5.91 19.61 -10.08
N PHE A 69 -6.27 20.84 -9.68
CA PHE A 69 -5.44 21.63 -8.76
C PHE A 69 -5.34 20.97 -7.38
N LEU A 70 -6.46 20.49 -6.84
CA LEU A 70 -6.51 19.76 -5.58
C LEU A 70 -5.64 18.50 -5.65
N LEU A 71 -5.68 17.77 -6.76
CA LEU A 71 -4.83 16.60 -7.00
C LEU A 71 -3.35 16.99 -6.92
N ALA A 72 -2.94 18.01 -7.67
CA ALA A 72 -1.54 18.44 -7.73
C ALA A 72 -1.00 18.83 -6.34
N ILE A 73 -1.75 19.64 -5.60
CA ILE A 73 -1.37 20.07 -4.25
C ILE A 73 -1.33 18.88 -3.29
N SER A 74 -2.31 17.97 -3.37
CA SER A 74 -2.33 16.77 -2.53
C SER A 74 -1.15 15.85 -2.78
N LEU A 75 -0.73 15.68 -4.04
CA LEU A 75 0.45 14.88 -4.40
C LEU A 75 1.74 15.51 -3.87
N ILE A 76 1.88 16.84 -3.99
CA ILE A 76 3.02 17.56 -3.44
C ILE A 76 3.06 17.43 -1.91
N GLY A 77 1.92 17.63 -1.23
CA GLY A 77 1.81 17.47 0.22
C GLY A 77 2.15 16.05 0.67
N LEU A 78 1.66 15.04 -0.05
CA LEU A 78 1.95 13.64 0.23
C LEU A 78 3.44 13.34 0.05
N LEU A 79 4.08 13.83 -1.01
CA LEU A 79 5.53 13.70 -1.20
C LEU A 79 6.33 14.34 -0.07
N LEU A 80 5.94 15.54 0.39
CA LEU A 80 6.61 16.22 1.50
C LEU A 80 6.51 15.44 2.81
N VAL A 81 5.34 14.85 3.09
CA VAL A 81 5.12 14.02 4.27
C VAL A 81 5.90 12.70 4.18
N LEU A 82 5.97 12.09 2.99
CA LEU A 82 6.72 10.85 2.77
C LEU A 82 8.25 11.06 2.72
N PHE A 83 8.72 12.25 2.36
CA PHE A 83 10.15 12.54 2.19
C PHE A 83 11.04 12.11 3.36
N PRO A 84 10.75 12.46 4.65
CA PRO A 84 11.58 12.03 5.77
C PRO A 84 11.64 10.50 5.93
N PHE A 85 10.54 9.79 5.65
CA PHE A 85 10.52 8.32 5.68
C PHE A 85 11.42 7.73 4.60
N LEU A 86 11.35 8.27 3.37
CA LEU A 86 12.20 7.83 2.28
C LEU A 86 13.68 8.11 2.60
N GLN A 87 13.99 9.28 3.13
CA GLN A 87 15.35 9.65 3.53
C GLN A 87 15.93 8.69 4.58
N ALA A 88 15.13 8.30 5.58
CA ALA A 88 15.53 7.32 6.59
C ALA A 88 15.63 5.89 6.02
N ALA A 89 14.75 5.51 5.08
CA ALA A 89 14.74 4.18 4.47
C ALA A 89 15.87 3.95 3.46
N PHE A 90 16.31 4.97 2.72
CA PHE A 90 17.40 4.82 1.73
C PHE A 90 18.70 4.22 2.28
N PRO A 91 19.26 4.66 3.43
CA PRO A 91 20.45 4.03 4.00
C PRO A 91 20.18 2.60 4.48
N GLU A 92 18.94 2.26 4.88
CA GLU A 92 18.58 0.88 5.22
C GLU A 92 18.51 -0.02 3.99
N ILE A 93 17.95 0.47 2.88
CA ILE A 93 17.93 -0.26 1.60
C ILE A 93 19.35 -0.59 1.14
N LYS A 94 20.31 0.31 1.37
CA LYS A 94 21.73 0.06 1.06
C LYS A 94 22.37 -1.04 1.92
N LYS A 95 21.84 -1.30 3.12
CA LYS A 95 22.30 -2.40 4.00
C LYS A 95 21.72 -3.75 3.59
N ILE A 96 20.70 -3.78 2.73
CA ILE A 96 20.11 -5.03 2.24
C ILE A 96 21.18 -5.73 1.41
N ALA A 97 21.59 -6.92 1.86
CA ALA A 97 22.45 -7.80 1.09
C ALA A 97 21.67 -8.33 -0.10
N TRP A 98 21.82 -7.69 -1.26
CA TRP A 98 21.21 -8.14 -2.49
C TRP A 98 21.71 -9.56 -2.83
N PRO A 99 20.81 -10.47 -3.23
CA PRO A 99 21.22 -11.80 -3.63
C PRO A 99 22.17 -11.72 -4.82
N SER A 100 23.21 -12.54 -4.82
CA SER A 100 24.05 -12.72 -6.00
C SER A 100 23.19 -13.25 -7.16
N LYS A 101 23.59 -12.94 -8.40
CA LYS A 101 22.85 -13.39 -9.61
C LYS A 101 22.56 -14.90 -9.57
N ASN A 102 23.49 -15.71 -9.08
CA ASN A 102 23.31 -17.16 -8.94
C ASN A 102 22.25 -17.51 -7.89
N LYS A 103 22.29 -16.90 -6.69
CA LYS A 103 21.27 -17.12 -5.65
C LYS A 103 19.88 -16.64 -6.10
N PHE A 104 19.82 -15.56 -6.87
CA PHE A 104 18.57 -15.07 -7.44
C PHE A 104 17.96 -16.08 -8.41
N ILE A 105 18.75 -16.63 -9.33
CA ILE A 105 18.29 -17.66 -10.28
C ILE A 105 17.85 -18.93 -9.54
N GLU A 106 18.64 -19.39 -8.57
CA GLU A 106 18.32 -20.58 -7.77
C GLU A 106 16.99 -20.43 -7.02
N ASN A 107 16.80 -19.30 -6.33
CA ASN A 107 15.57 -19.02 -5.59
C ASN A 107 14.36 -18.85 -6.52
N SER A 108 14.56 -18.20 -7.68
CA SER A 108 13.50 -18.01 -8.68
C SER A 108 13.08 -19.35 -9.28
N ALA A 109 14.03 -20.22 -9.63
CA ALA A 109 13.77 -21.55 -10.15
C ALA A 109 13.03 -22.43 -9.12
N LYS A 110 13.47 -22.42 -7.85
CA LYS A 110 12.78 -23.13 -6.76
C LYS A 110 11.32 -22.68 -6.62
N THR A 111 11.08 -21.36 -6.64
CA THR A 111 9.73 -20.79 -6.56
C THR A 111 8.89 -21.19 -7.77
N LEU A 112 9.44 -21.11 -8.98
CA LEU A 112 8.74 -21.52 -10.20
C LEU A 112 8.38 -22.99 -10.19
N ILE A 113 9.32 -23.87 -9.83
CA ILE A 113 9.07 -25.32 -9.74
C ILE A 113 7.96 -25.59 -8.72
N TYR A 114 8.02 -24.97 -7.54
CA TYR A 114 6.98 -25.10 -6.53
C TYR A 114 5.61 -24.67 -7.06
N THR A 115 5.51 -23.51 -7.71
CA THR A 115 4.27 -23.01 -8.29
C THR A 115 3.72 -23.93 -9.37
N VAL A 116 4.58 -24.49 -10.24
CA VAL A 116 4.16 -25.43 -11.28
C VAL A 116 3.64 -26.73 -10.66
N VAL A 117 4.35 -27.28 -9.68
CA VAL A 117 3.93 -28.51 -8.99
C VAL A 117 2.60 -28.30 -8.27
N LEU A 118 2.45 -27.19 -7.55
CA LEU A 118 1.20 -26.87 -6.85
C LEU A 118 0.04 -26.71 -7.83
N THR A 119 0.26 -25.98 -8.93
CA THR A 119 -0.75 -25.81 -9.99
C THR A 119 -1.16 -27.15 -10.60
N LEU A 120 -0.19 -28.05 -10.84
CA LEU A 120 -0.45 -29.36 -11.43
C LEU A 120 -1.25 -30.25 -10.48
N ILE A 121 -0.96 -30.21 -9.17
CA ILE A 121 -1.75 -30.91 -8.15
C ILE A 121 -3.19 -30.40 -8.15
N LEU A 122 -3.40 -29.08 -8.12
CA LEU A 122 -4.74 -28.48 -8.16
C LEU A 122 -5.47 -28.86 -9.45
N PHE A 123 -4.79 -28.80 -10.59
CA PHE A 123 -5.35 -29.22 -11.88
C PHE A 123 -5.75 -30.70 -11.89
N LEU A 124 -4.95 -31.60 -11.30
CA LEU A 124 -5.29 -33.01 -11.17
C LEU A 124 -6.51 -33.21 -10.28
N PHE A 125 -6.62 -32.47 -9.17
CA PHE A 125 -7.82 -32.50 -8.33
C PHE A 125 -9.04 -32.01 -9.10
N ASP A 126 -8.96 -30.87 -9.78
CA ASP A 126 -10.06 -30.35 -10.59
C ASP A 126 -10.46 -31.34 -11.69
N PHE A 127 -9.49 -31.92 -12.39
CA PHE A 127 -9.74 -32.92 -13.43
C PHE A 127 -10.42 -34.18 -12.86
N LEU A 128 -9.92 -34.72 -11.75
CA LEU A 128 -10.51 -35.89 -11.10
C LEU A 128 -11.91 -35.60 -10.57
N ILE A 129 -12.11 -34.45 -9.92
CA ILE A 129 -13.40 -34.04 -9.37
C ILE A 129 -14.40 -33.85 -10.52
N ILE A 130 -14.05 -33.12 -11.57
CA ILE A 130 -14.93 -32.90 -12.73
C ILE A 130 -15.22 -34.21 -13.46
N GLN A 131 -14.22 -35.07 -13.68
CA GLN A 131 -14.43 -36.33 -14.38
C GLN A 131 -15.22 -37.36 -13.55
N THR A 132 -15.04 -37.37 -12.21
CA THR A 132 -15.79 -38.28 -11.33
C THR A 132 -17.19 -37.77 -11.04
N LEU A 133 -17.36 -36.50 -10.64
CA LEU A 133 -18.70 -35.92 -10.44
C LEU A 133 -19.48 -35.80 -11.75
N GLY A 134 -18.85 -35.42 -12.86
CA GLY A 134 -19.53 -35.36 -14.16
C GLY A 134 -20.09 -36.73 -14.56
N ARG A 135 -19.33 -37.80 -14.31
CA ARG A 135 -19.75 -39.18 -14.58
C ARG A 135 -20.79 -39.72 -13.59
N ILE A 136 -20.84 -39.19 -12.36
CA ILE A 136 -21.85 -39.55 -11.34
C ILE A 136 -23.16 -38.76 -11.52
N ILE A 137 -23.08 -37.48 -11.92
CA ILE A 137 -24.22 -36.58 -12.06
C ILE A 137 -24.87 -36.69 -13.47
N GLY A 138 -24.21 -37.38 -14.41
CA GLY A 138 -24.83 -37.79 -15.66
C GLY A 138 -24.85 -36.69 -16.72
N ASN A 139 -23.68 -36.17 -17.07
CA ASN A 139 -23.43 -35.60 -18.39
C ASN A 139 -22.24 -36.31 -19.04
#